data_AF-C4WWZ2-F1
#
_entry.id   AF-C4WWZ2-F1
#
_cell.length_a   1.000
_cell.length_b   1.000
_cell.length_c   1.000
_cell.angle_alpha   90.00
_cell.angle_beta   90.00
_cell.angle_gamma   90.00
#
_symmetry.space_group_name_H-M   'P 1'
#
loop_
_entity.id
_entity.type
_entity.pdbx_description
1 polymer ?
#
loop_
_entity_poly.entity_id
_entity_poly.type
_entity_poly.pdbx_seq_one_letter_code
_entity_poly.pdbx_strand_id
1 'polypeptide(L)'
;MSTIPHLPIFVEDDAIENGSQIILKLIRPDWDFEKIRYKLFTDGITNKLVGLFNDSRPEDDGVLVRIYGKNTEQIIDRKAEFENFKFLYHAGVAPDLYATFDNGMVYKYIRGETLTTTTVRDPIIYRLVARTMARFHRLGVSAGKRADDGTTKSELWSKMEQFANLIPERYSSPSTDLQFRKTFPQGIKSLRADIETLKASLENIGSPVVFCHNDLLLTNILVQSDNSVGSSPVSVAFIDYEYAMFTIRHTT
;
A
#
# COMPACT_ATOMS: atom_id res chain seq x y z
N MET A 1 5.08 16.38 16.98
CA MET A 1 4.96 15.15 16.17
C MET A 1 6.11 14.24 16.58
N SER A 2 5.84 12.99 16.93
CA SER A 2 6.91 12.03 17.24
C SER A 2 7.71 11.77 15.97
N THR A 3 9.04 11.91 16.03
CA THR A 3 9.92 11.57 14.90
C THR A 3 10.02 10.05 14.80
N ILE A 4 9.63 9.49 13.66
CA ILE A 4 9.84 8.06 13.37
C ILE A 4 11.35 7.81 13.29
N PRO A 5 11.92 6.92 14.12
CA PRO A 5 13.35 6.65 14.12
C PRO A 5 13.78 5.93 12.84
N HIS A 6 15.00 6.20 12.41
CA HIS A 6 15.67 5.49 11.32
C HIS A 6 16.82 4.66 11.88
N LEU A 7 16.83 3.36 11.55
CA LEU A 7 17.86 2.41 11.94
C LEU A 7 18.80 2.21 10.75
N PRO A 8 20.10 2.54 10.84
CA PRO A 8 21.05 2.38 9.74
C PRO A 8 21.42 0.89 9.58
N ILE A 9 20.46 0.10 9.13
CA ILE A 9 20.53 -1.36 8.99
C ILE A 9 20.03 -1.71 7.59
N PHE A 10 20.84 -2.49 6.88
CA PHE A 10 20.44 -3.12 5.64
C PHE A 10 20.17 -4.61 5.88
N VAL A 11 19.00 -5.10 5.47
CA VAL A 11 18.62 -6.51 5.61
C VAL A 11 18.84 -7.24 4.30
N GLU A 12 19.78 -8.18 4.29
CA GLU A 12 20.05 -9.01 3.10
C GLU A 12 18.94 -10.03 2.83
N ASP A 13 18.78 -10.37 1.55
CA ASP A 13 17.70 -11.23 1.05
C ASP A 13 17.71 -12.66 1.60
N ASP A 14 18.89 -13.18 1.92
CA ASP A 14 19.15 -14.50 2.48
C ASP A 14 19.29 -14.48 4.02
N ALA A 15 19.26 -13.29 4.63
CA ALA A 15 19.43 -13.09 6.06
C ALA A 15 18.22 -12.39 6.71
N ILE A 16 17.03 -12.54 6.12
CA ILE A 16 15.81 -11.82 6.53
C ILE A 16 15.47 -12.04 8.00
N GLU A 17 15.50 -13.30 8.47
CA GLU A 17 15.18 -13.61 9.87
C GLU A 17 16.17 -12.94 10.83
N ASN A 18 17.46 -13.04 10.54
CA ASN A 18 18.52 -12.43 11.35
C ASN A 18 18.40 -10.89 11.36
N GLY A 19 18.27 -10.27 10.18
CA GLY A 19 18.06 -8.83 10.08
C GLY A 19 16.79 -8.36 10.81
N SER A 20 15.70 -9.11 10.68
CA SER A 20 14.44 -8.84 11.39
C SER A 20 14.61 -8.96 12.91
N GLN A 21 15.41 -9.90 13.39
CA GLN A 21 15.70 -10.08 14.82
C GLN A 21 16.54 -8.92 15.38
N ILE A 22 17.53 -8.42 14.63
CA ILE A 22 18.32 -7.23 15.01
C ILE A 22 17.40 -6.02 15.13
N ILE A 23 16.54 -5.79 14.14
CA ILE A 23 15.55 -4.72 14.16
C ILE A 23 14.63 -4.87 15.38
N LEU A 24 14.09 -6.07 15.63
CA LEU A 24 13.19 -6.35 16.76
C LEU A 24 13.85 -6.01 18.10
N LYS A 25 15.13 -6.37 18.29
CA LYS A 25 15.90 -6.06 19.52
C LYS A 25 15.97 -4.57 19.81
N LEU A 26 15.99 -3.73 18.77
CA LEU A 26 16.06 -2.27 18.91
C LEU A 26 14.69 -1.65 19.23
N ILE A 27 13.60 -2.18 18.66
CA ILE A 27 12.25 -1.61 18.83
C ILE A 27 11.44 -2.23 19.98
N ARG A 28 11.82 -3.44 20.43
CA ARG A 28 11.19 -4.23 21.50
C ARG A 28 12.26 -4.93 22.35
N PRO A 29 13.16 -4.18 23.01
CA PRO A 29 14.24 -4.75 23.82
C PRO A 29 13.73 -5.56 25.03
N ASP A 30 12.48 -5.33 25.44
CA ASP A 30 11.79 -5.99 26.54
C ASP A 30 11.14 -7.34 26.17
N TRP A 31 11.21 -7.75 24.90
CA TRP A 31 10.68 -9.03 24.47
C TRP A 31 11.62 -10.19 24.82
N ASP A 32 11.02 -11.32 25.19
CA ASP A 32 11.75 -12.58 25.35
C ASP A 32 12.06 -13.17 23.96
N PHE A 33 13.33 -13.10 23.56
CA PHE A 33 13.78 -13.50 22.22
C PHE A 33 13.77 -15.01 21.98
N GLU A 34 13.67 -15.83 23.03
CA GLU A 34 13.58 -17.29 22.90
C GLU A 34 12.16 -17.75 22.52
N LYS A 35 11.17 -16.87 22.71
CA LYS A 35 9.74 -17.14 22.42
C LYS A 35 9.23 -16.42 21.18
N ILE A 36 10.15 -16.06 20.28
CA ILE A 36 9.80 -15.38 19.04
C ILE A 36 9.44 -16.41 17.98
N ARG A 37 8.21 -16.27 17.48
CA ARG A 37 7.70 -17.01 16.34
C ARG A 37 7.70 -16.14 15.11
N TYR A 38 8.26 -16.66 14.03
CA TYR A 38 8.31 -16.00 12.72
C TYR A 38 7.17 -16.48 11.82
N LYS A 39 6.64 -15.57 11.01
CA LYS A 39 5.69 -15.88 9.96
C LYS A 39 6.07 -15.12 8.70
N LEU A 40 6.50 -15.84 7.66
CA LEU A 40 6.72 -15.26 6.35
C LEU A 40 5.37 -15.08 5.65
N PHE A 41 5.14 -13.89 5.09
CA PHE A 41 3.99 -13.60 4.24
C PHE A 41 4.48 -13.59 2.79
N THR A 42 4.00 -14.55 1.99
CA THR A 42 4.50 -14.82 0.63
C THR A 42 3.59 -14.27 -0.48
N ASP A 43 2.49 -13.60 -0.12
CA ASP A 43 1.47 -13.20 -1.09
C ASP A 43 1.84 -11.92 -1.88
N GLY A 44 2.91 -11.22 -1.47
CA GLY A 44 3.42 -10.03 -2.16
C GLY A 44 4.40 -10.38 -3.29
N ILE A 45 4.25 -9.73 -4.44
CA ILE A 45 5.15 -9.94 -5.60
C ILE A 45 6.43 -9.09 -5.49
N THR A 46 6.33 -7.90 -4.88
CA THR A 46 7.36 -6.85 -4.95
C THR A 46 8.15 -6.67 -3.66
N ASN A 47 7.66 -7.18 -2.53
CA ASN A 47 8.21 -6.95 -1.19
C ASN A 47 8.21 -8.24 -0.38
N LYS A 48 9.20 -8.40 0.49
CA LYS A 48 9.24 -9.49 1.47
C LYS A 48 8.69 -8.98 2.79
N LEU A 49 7.79 -9.75 3.41
CA LEU A 49 7.12 -9.34 4.64
C LEU A 49 7.22 -10.45 5.66
N VAL A 50 7.80 -10.15 6.83
CA VAL A 50 7.95 -11.08 7.94
C VAL A 50 7.25 -10.55 9.18
N GLY A 51 6.38 -11.37 9.75
CA GLY A 51 5.79 -11.15 11.06
C GLY A 51 6.61 -11.79 12.17
N LEU A 52 6.85 -11.03 13.23
CA LEU A 52 7.47 -11.49 14.47
C LEU A 52 6.46 -11.37 15.60
N PHE A 53 6.22 -12.49 16.27
CA PHE A 53 5.25 -12.62 17.35
C PHE A 53 5.95 -13.17 18.58
N ASN A 54 5.57 -12.72 19.77
CA ASN A 54 6.05 -13.29 21.02
C ASN A 54 4.95 -14.18 21.62
N ASP A 55 5.23 -15.46 21.83
CA ASP A 55 4.23 -16.41 22.33
C ASP A 55 3.76 -16.12 23.77
N SER A 56 4.47 -15.26 24.51
CA SER A 56 4.03 -14.78 25.83
C SER A 56 3.18 -13.49 25.77
N ARG A 57 2.82 -13.02 24.57
CA ARG A 57 2.07 -11.77 24.36
C ARG A 57 0.86 -11.99 23.45
N PRO A 58 -0.14 -11.09 23.50
CA PRO A 58 -1.23 -11.10 22.52
C PRO A 58 -0.70 -11.00 21.10
N GLU A 59 -1.36 -11.65 20.14
CA GLU A 59 -0.94 -11.63 18.73
C GLU A 59 -0.97 -10.20 18.13
N ASP A 60 -1.81 -9.32 18.66
CA ASP A 60 -1.94 -7.90 18.26
C ASP A 60 -0.70 -7.05 18.62
N ASP A 61 0.17 -7.55 19.50
CA ASP A 61 1.48 -6.94 19.78
C ASP A 61 2.50 -7.26 18.67
N GLY A 62 2.13 -8.12 17.71
CA GLY A 62 2.97 -8.54 16.60
C GLY A 62 3.59 -7.38 15.82
N VAL A 63 4.75 -7.66 15.25
CA VAL A 63 5.54 -6.70 14.47
C VAL A 63 5.68 -7.22 13.03
N LEU A 64 5.52 -6.34 12.05
CA LEU A 64 5.77 -6.62 10.65
C LEU A 64 7.04 -5.90 10.19
N VAL A 65 7.98 -6.65 9.64
CA VAL A 65 9.18 -6.15 8.96
C VAL A 65 8.96 -6.29 7.45
N ARG A 66 8.82 -5.16 6.76
CA ARG A 66 8.67 -5.09 5.30
C ARG A 66 10.01 -4.69 4.70
N ILE A 67 10.53 -5.54 3.83
CA ILE A 67 11.80 -5.36 3.12
C ILE A 67 11.47 -5.13 1.64
N TYR A 68 11.98 -4.05 1.08
CA TYR A 68 11.74 -3.70 -0.32
C TYR A 68 12.45 -4.69 -1.25
N GLY A 69 11.74 -5.19 -2.27
CA GLY A 69 12.32 -6.11 -3.24
C GLY A 69 13.31 -5.43 -4.20
N LYS A 70 14.38 -6.15 -4.55
CA LYS A 70 15.39 -5.69 -5.51
C LYS A 70 14.80 -5.40 -6.88
N ASN A 71 15.33 -4.39 -7.58
CA ASN A 71 14.99 -4.03 -8.97
C ASN A 71 13.56 -3.56 -9.23
N THR A 72 12.80 -3.19 -8.19
CA THR A 72 11.45 -2.64 -8.35
C THR A 72 11.42 -1.11 -8.40
N GLU A 73 12.57 -0.46 -8.20
CA GLU A 73 12.74 0.99 -8.11
C GLU A 73 12.32 1.75 -9.39
N GLN A 74 12.32 1.07 -10.54
CA GLN A 74 11.88 1.67 -11.80
C GLN A 74 10.37 1.87 -11.87
N ILE A 75 9.59 1.07 -11.12
CA ILE A 75 8.11 1.09 -11.12
C ILE A 75 7.58 1.67 -9.80
N ILE A 76 8.28 1.40 -8.70
CA ILE A 76 7.86 1.77 -7.34
C ILE A 76 8.77 2.87 -6.80
N ASP A 77 8.17 4.03 -6.53
CA ASP A 77 8.85 5.13 -5.83
C ASP A 77 8.78 4.86 -4.32
N ARG A 78 9.86 4.28 -3.78
CA ARG A 78 9.98 3.92 -2.35
C ARG A 78 9.91 5.12 -1.43
N LYS A 79 10.33 6.29 -1.90
CA LYS A 79 10.21 7.53 -1.14
C LYS A 79 8.75 7.96 -1.06
N ALA A 80 8.02 7.89 -2.17
CA ALA A 80 6.59 8.17 -2.19
C ALA A 80 5.81 7.17 -1.31
N GLU A 81 6.12 5.87 -1.41
CA GLU A 81 5.53 4.84 -0.55
C GLU A 81 5.73 5.14 0.94
N PHE A 82 6.95 5.50 1.34
CA PHE A 82 7.25 5.88 2.70
C PHE A 82 6.51 7.14 3.17
N GLU A 83 6.51 8.20 2.36
CA GLU A 83 5.80 9.44 2.69
C GLU A 83 4.28 9.22 2.78
N ASN A 84 3.72 8.36 1.91
CA ASN A 84 2.33 7.94 1.98
C ASN A 84 2.02 7.18 3.28
N PHE A 85 2.86 6.20 3.64
CA PHE A 85 2.68 5.46 4.88
C PHE A 85 2.76 6.40 6.10
N LYS A 86 3.74 7.30 6.10
CA LYS A 86 3.91 8.30 7.16
C LYS A 86 2.69 9.23 7.24
N PHE A 87 2.19 9.72 6.12
CA PHE A 87 0.98 10.53 6.06
C PHE A 87 -0.22 9.80 6.66
N LEU A 88 -0.43 8.55 6.26
CA LEU A 88 -1.52 7.70 6.73
C LEU A 88 -1.40 7.33 8.21
N TYR A 89 -0.18 7.13 8.71
CA TYR A 89 0.11 6.89 10.11
C TYR A 89 -0.26 8.10 10.97
N HIS A 90 0.15 9.31 10.57
CA HIS A 90 -0.22 10.54 11.29
C HIS A 90 -1.72 10.84 11.23
N ALA A 91 -2.39 10.36 10.19
CA ALA A 91 -3.85 10.44 10.06
C ALA A 91 -4.61 9.36 10.85
N GLY A 92 -3.92 8.40 11.47
CA GLY A 92 -4.53 7.33 12.26
C GLY A 92 -5.27 6.28 11.43
N VAL A 93 -4.90 6.09 10.16
CA VAL A 93 -5.52 5.09 9.26
C VAL A 93 -4.54 4.00 8.80
N ALA A 94 -3.23 4.20 9.00
CA ALA A 94 -2.22 3.15 8.87
C ALA A 94 -1.82 2.61 10.26
N PRO A 95 -1.31 1.37 10.33
CA PRO A 95 -0.76 0.82 11.57
C PRO A 95 0.41 1.64 12.12
N ASP A 96 0.70 1.45 13.41
CA ASP A 96 1.79 2.15 14.08
C ASP A 96 3.13 1.86 13.39
N LEU A 97 3.76 2.92 12.88
CA LEU A 97 5.07 2.84 12.26
C LEU A 97 6.15 2.97 13.34
N TYR A 98 6.87 1.88 13.61
CA TYR A 98 7.84 1.83 14.70
C TYR A 98 9.20 2.42 14.29
N ALA A 99 9.70 2.08 13.11
CA ALA A 99 10.96 2.61 12.57
C ALA A 99 11.06 2.40 11.06
N THR A 100 12.01 3.08 10.42
CA THR A 100 12.54 2.72 9.09
C THR A 100 13.93 2.15 9.18
N PHE A 101 14.36 1.48 8.12
CA PHE A 101 15.74 1.04 7.94
C PHE A 101 16.14 1.16 6.46
N ASP A 102 17.40 0.91 6.11
CA ASP A 102 18.00 1.31 4.82
C ASP A 102 17.24 0.77 3.61
N ASN A 103 16.64 -0.41 3.74
CA ASN A 103 15.87 -1.07 2.69
C ASN A 103 14.47 -1.52 3.13
N GLY A 104 13.84 -0.80 4.06
CA GLY A 104 12.49 -1.14 4.47
C GLY A 104 11.93 -0.35 5.65
N MET A 105 10.87 -0.91 6.23
CA MET A 105 10.17 -0.34 7.37
C MET A 105 9.64 -1.41 8.31
N VAL A 106 9.47 -1.05 9.57
CA VAL A 106 8.93 -1.92 10.61
C VAL A 106 7.73 -1.25 11.29
N TYR A 107 6.60 -1.94 11.30
CA TYR A 107 5.32 -1.41 11.76
C TYR A 107 4.48 -2.48 12.45
N LYS A 108 3.38 -2.05 13.07
CA LYS A 108 2.48 -2.91 13.83
C LYS A 108 1.78 -3.92 12.93
N TYR A 109 1.72 -5.17 13.38
CA TYR A 109 0.87 -6.19 12.79
C TYR A 109 -0.61 -5.83 13.02
N ILE A 110 -1.40 -5.88 11.96
CA ILE A 110 -2.86 -5.79 12.07
C ILE A 110 -3.41 -7.20 11.98
N ARG A 111 -3.97 -7.69 13.08
CA ARG A 111 -4.76 -8.93 13.07
C ARG A 111 -6.03 -8.73 12.26
N GLY A 112 -6.24 -9.63 11.32
CA GLY A 112 -7.46 -9.69 10.52
C GLY A 112 -7.36 -10.75 9.44
N GLU A 113 -8.49 -11.01 8.79
CA GLU A 113 -8.61 -11.92 7.66
C GLU A 113 -8.77 -11.12 6.37
N THR A 114 -8.08 -11.53 5.31
CA THR A 114 -8.24 -10.92 3.99
C THR A 114 -9.62 -11.22 3.42
N LEU A 115 -10.12 -10.33 2.57
CA LEU A 115 -11.38 -10.59 1.90
C LEU A 115 -11.24 -11.68 0.84
N THR A 116 -12.32 -12.42 0.65
CA THR A 116 -12.52 -13.34 -0.46
C THR A 116 -13.61 -12.78 -1.36
N THR A 117 -13.77 -13.38 -2.54
CA THR A 117 -14.89 -13.03 -3.43
C THR A 117 -16.24 -13.26 -2.75
N THR A 118 -16.35 -14.20 -1.82
CA THR A 118 -17.57 -14.43 -1.05
C THR A 118 -17.75 -13.38 0.04
N THR A 119 -16.74 -13.13 0.87
CA THR A 119 -16.89 -12.26 2.06
C THR A 119 -17.04 -10.79 1.69
N VAL A 120 -16.49 -10.33 0.57
CA VAL A 120 -16.67 -8.92 0.11
C VAL A 120 -18.13 -8.58 -0.22
N ARG A 121 -18.97 -9.59 -0.47
CA ARG A 121 -20.41 -9.41 -0.76
C ARG A 121 -21.26 -9.36 0.51
N ASP A 122 -20.70 -9.66 1.66
CA ASP A 122 -21.41 -9.60 2.93
C ASP A 122 -21.86 -8.16 3.24
N PRO A 123 -23.15 -7.93 3.55
CA PRO A 123 -23.69 -6.59 3.83
C PRO A 123 -23.10 -5.84 5.01
N ILE A 124 -22.55 -6.54 6.00
CA ILE A 124 -21.85 -5.92 7.11
C ILE A 124 -20.47 -5.48 6.62
N ILE A 125 -19.75 -6.38 5.94
CA ILE A 125 -18.39 -6.16 5.50
C ILE A 125 -18.30 -5.04 4.46
N TYR A 126 -19.07 -5.05 3.36
CA TYR A 126 -18.92 -3.99 2.34
C TYR A 126 -19.28 -2.61 2.88
N ARG A 127 -20.17 -2.53 3.89
CA ARG A 127 -20.49 -1.26 4.58
C ARG A 127 -19.30 -0.77 5.42
N LEU A 128 -18.59 -1.68 6.08
CA LEU A 128 -17.33 -1.34 6.78
C LEU A 128 -16.28 -0.86 5.79
N VAL A 129 -16.09 -1.57 4.66
CA VAL A 129 -15.17 -1.16 3.58
C VAL A 129 -15.52 0.24 3.07
N ALA A 130 -16.79 0.51 2.75
CA ALA A 130 -17.24 1.82 2.28
C ALA A 130 -17.01 2.94 3.30
N ARG A 131 -17.24 2.67 4.60
CA ARG A 131 -16.94 3.63 5.68
C ARG A 131 -15.44 3.89 5.82
N THR A 132 -14.60 2.86 5.75
CA THR A 132 -13.14 3.01 5.79
C THR A 132 -12.64 3.79 4.57
N MET A 133 -13.16 3.52 3.38
CA MET A 133 -12.88 4.28 2.16
C MET A 133 -13.27 5.76 2.30
N ALA A 134 -14.44 6.05 2.85
CA ALA A 134 -14.87 7.43 3.11
C ALA A 134 -13.94 8.17 4.09
N ARG A 135 -13.34 7.47 5.07
CA ARG A 135 -12.32 8.06 5.95
C ARG A 135 -11.04 8.38 5.17
N PHE A 136 -10.57 7.46 4.33
CA PHE A 136 -9.42 7.67 3.44
C PHE A 136 -9.60 8.89 2.53
N HIS A 137 -10.74 9.00 1.86
CA HIS A 137 -11.04 10.11 0.96
C HIS A 137 -11.13 11.47 1.68
N ARG A 138 -11.37 11.51 2.98
CA ARG A 138 -11.42 12.75 3.77
C ARG A 138 -10.05 13.27 4.19
N LEU A 139 -8.98 12.48 4.06
CA LEU A 139 -7.64 12.85 4.52
C LEU A 139 -7.09 14.11 3.83
N GLY A 140 -7.47 14.35 2.57
CA GLY A 140 -7.06 15.57 1.86
C GLY A 140 -7.50 16.84 2.59
N VAL A 141 -8.75 16.86 3.06
CA VAL A 141 -9.32 18.00 3.79
C VAL A 141 -8.54 18.30 5.07
N SER A 142 -8.10 17.25 5.78
CA SER A 142 -7.33 17.35 7.02
C SER A 142 -5.88 17.81 6.81
N ALA A 143 -5.32 17.58 5.62
CA ALA A 143 -3.96 17.97 5.24
C ALA A 143 -3.84 19.42 4.75
N GLY A 144 -4.93 20.20 4.80
CA GLY A 144 -4.99 21.54 4.23
C GLY A 144 -5.08 21.57 2.70
N LYS A 145 -5.12 20.41 2.04
CA LYS A 145 -5.39 20.25 0.60
C LYS A 145 -6.88 20.05 0.39
N ARG A 146 -7.64 21.13 0.21
CA ARG A 146 -9.10 20.96 0.05
C ARG A 146 -9.36 20.30 -1.30
N ALA A 147 -10.20 19.27 -1.29
CA ALA A 147 -10.62 18.58 -2.51
C ALA A 147 -11.32 19.49 -3.55
N ASP A 148 -11.69 20.72 -3.14
CA ASP A 148 -12.54 21.67 -3.88
C ASP A 148 -11.87 23.06 -4.05
N ASP A 149 -10.60 23.23 -3.67
CA ASP A 149 -9.91 24.53 -3.88
C ASP A 149 -9.34 24.70 -5.29
N GLY A 150 -9.47 23.68 -6.16
CA GLY A 150 -8.90 23.68 -7.51
C GLY A 150 -7.36 23.67 -7.57
N THR A 151 -6.68 23.62 -6.42
CA THR A 151 -5.21 23.63 -6.35
C THR A 151 -4.62 22.22 -6.33
N THR A 152 -5.38 21.25 -5.82
CA THR A 152 -4.94 19.85 -5.75
C THR A 152 -5.17 19.16 -7.11
N LYS A 153 -4.09 18.99 -7.88
CA LYS A 153 -4.11 18.25 -9.14
C LYS A 153 -4.03 16.74 -8.88
N SER A 154 -4.71 15.97 -9.72
CA SER A 154 -4.60 14.50 -9.71
C SER A 154 -3.18 14.08 -10.06
N GLU A 155 -2.58 13.23 -9.22
CA GLU A 155 -1.26 12.64 -9.43
C GLU A 155 -1.30 11.47 -10.44
N LEU A 156 -2.51 10.99 -10.78
CA LEU A 156 -2.74 9.88 -11.70
C LEU A 156 -2.04 10.08 -13.05
N TRP A 157 -2.13 11.27 -13.62
CA TRP A 157 -1.60 11.54 -14.95
C TRP A 157 -0.06 11.55 -14.97
N SER A 158 0.54 12.13 -13.93
CA SER A 158 1.99 12.06 -13.75
C SER A 158 2.47 10.62 -13.55
N LYS A 159 1.70 9.80 -12.81
CA LYS A 159 2.00 8.38 -12.62
C LYS A 159 1.85 7.57 -13.92
N MET A 160 0.80 7.81 -14.70
CA MET A 160 0.62 7.20 -16.02
C MET A 160 1.77 7.55 -16.97
N GLU A 161 2.20 8.81 -16.99
CA GLU A 161 3.33 9.23 -17.83
C GLU A 161 4.66 8.62 -17.36
N GLN A 162 4.87 8.48 -16.04
CA GLN A 162 6.00 7.74 -15.49
C GLN A 162 6.05 6.31 -16.05
N PHE A 163 4.92 5.59 -16.04
CA PHE A 163 4.85 4.24 -16.60
C PHE A 163 5.01 4.22 -18.12
N ALA A 164 4.42 5.19 -18.83
CA ALA A 164 4.57 5.31 -20.28
C ALA A 164 6.04 5.51 -20.69
N ASN A 165 6.83 6.23 -19.88
CA ASN A 165 8.26 6.45 -20.12
C ASN A 165 9.12 5.18 -19.96
N LEU A 166 8.63 4.15 -19.26
CA LEU A 166 9.31 2.85 -19.16
C LEU A 166 9.08 1.96 -20.40
N ILE A 167 8.10 2.30 -21.23
CA ILE A 167 7.75 1.55 -22.43
C ILE A 167 8.67 1.99 -23.58
N PRO A 168 9.47 1.09 -24.16
CA PRO A 168 10.33 1.43 -25.28
C PRO A 168 9.51 1.68 -26.55
N GLU A 169 10.07 2.42 -27.51
CA GLU A 169 9.40 2.62 -28.81
C GLU A 169 9.18 1.30 -29.57
N ARG A 170 10.09 0.34 -29.38
CA ARG A 170 10.01 -1.04 -29.83
C ARG A 170 10.51 -1.98 -28.75
N TYR A 171 9.81 -3.08 -28.51
CA TYR A 171 10.33 -4.14 -27.65
C TYR A 171 11.39 -4.96 -28.39
N SER A 172 12.47 -5.34 -27.70
CA SER A 172 13.53 -6.17 -28.27
C SER A 172 13.04 -7.57 -28.68
N SER A 173 12.00 -8.07 -28.00
CA SER A 173 11.35 -9.35 -28.33
C SER A 173 10.30 -9.13 -29.43
N PRO A 174 10.43 -9.75 -30.62
CA PRO A 174 9.46 -9.58 -31.71
C PRO A 174 8.04 -10.01 -31.36
N SER A 175 7.88 -11.06 -30.55
CA SER A 175 6.56 -11.51 -30.11
C SER A 175 5.88 -10.51 -29.17
N THR A 176 6.66 -9.91 -28.27
CA THR A 176 6.18 -8.87 -27.33
C THR A 176 5.82 -7.60 -28.09
N ASP A 177 6.69 -7.13 -29.00
CA ASP A 177 6.43 -5.96 -29.83
C ASP A 177 5.18 -6.15 -30.70
N LEU A 178 5.02 -7.33 -31.31
CA LEU A 178 3.82 -7.65 -32.08
C LEU A 178 2.57 -7.65 -31.22
N GLN A 179 2.61 -8.23 -30.02
CA GLN A 179 1.46 -8.24 -29.10
C GLN A 179 1.08 -6.83 -28.65
N PHE A 180 2.06 -6.00 -28.30
CA PHE A 180 1.84 -4.61 -27.96
C PHE A 180 1.22 -3.84 -29.13
N ARG A 181 1.76 -4.00 -30.34
CA ARG A 181 1.27 -3.31 -31.55
C ARG A 181 -0.08 -3.78 -32.05
N LYS A 182 -0.51 -5.00 -31.72
CA LYS A 182 -1.89 -5.44 -31.99
C LYS A 182 -2.92 -4.56 -31.28
N THR A 183 -2.59 -4.12 -30.07
CA THR A 183 -3.46 -3.23 -29.27
C THR A 183 -3.19 -1.77 -29.59
N PHE A 184 -1.92 -1.41 -29.76
CA PHE A 184 -1.46 -0.04 -30.01
C PHE A 184 -0.66 0.03 -31.32
N PRO A 185 -1.30 0.18 -32.49
CA PRO A 185 -0.63 0.06 -33.80
C PRO A 185 0.57 0.99 -33.99
N GLN A 186 0.50 2.21 -33.43
CA GLN A 186 1.59 3.20 -33.44
C GLN A 186 2.51 3.12 -32.22
N GLY A 187 2.47 1.99 -31.50
CA GLY A 187 3.20 1.77 -30.26
C GLY A 187 2.83 2.79 -29.17
N ILE A 188 3.84 3.27 -28.44
CA ILE A 188 3.67 4.19 -27.31
C ILE A 188 2.95 5.50 -27.69
N LYS A 189 3.02 5.93 -28.96
CA LYS A 189 2.27 7.11 -29.44
C LYS A 189 0.76 6.92 -29.38
N SER A 190 0.29 5.72 -29.74
CA SER A 190 -1.14 5.38 -29.65
C SER A 190 -1.59 5.33 -28.19
N LEU A 191 -0.80 4.68 -27.34
CA LEU A 191 -1.10 4.58 -25.90
C LEU A 191 -1.19 5.98 -25.25
N ARG A 192 -0.24 6.89 -25.56
CA ARG A 192 -0.30 8.27 -25.05
C ARG A 192 -1.52 9.03 -25.54
N ALA A 193 -1.93 8.84 -26.80
CA ALA A 193 -3.16 9.46 -27.32
C ALA A 193 -4.41 8.95 -26.60
N ASP A 194 -4.45 7.65 -26.27
CA ASP A 194 -5.54 7.05 -25.49
C ASP A 194 -5.55 7.59 -24.05
N ILE A 195 -4.38 7.75 -23.41
CA ILE A 195 -4.23 8.36 -22.09
C ILE A 195 -4.75 9.80 -22.10
N GLU A 196 -4.39 10.62 -23.09
CA GLU A 196 -4.88 12.01 -23.19
C GLU A 196 -6.40 12.06 -23.42
N THR A 197 -6.95 11.13 -24.21
CA THR A 197 -8.40 11.01 -24.41
C THR A 197 -9.12 10.66 -23.10
N LEU A 198 -8.57 9.71 -22.34
CA LEU A 198 -9.08 9.35 -21.02
C LEU A 198 -9.00 10.52 -20.05
N LYS A 199 -7.87 11.24 -20.04
CA LYS A 199 -7.66 12.42 -19.22
C LYS A 199 -8.68 13.52 -19.48
N ALA A 200 -8.87 13.89 -20.74
CA ALA A 200 -9.88 14.87 -21.11
C ALA A 200 -11.29 14.42 -20.67
N SER A 201 -11.59 13.12 -20.77
CA SER A 201 -12.89 12.58 -20.35
C SER A 201 -13.08 12.63 -18.83
N LEU A 202 -12.08 12.22 -18.04
CA LEU A 202 -12.18 12.13 -16.58
C LEU A 202 -12.11 13.50 -15.90
N GLU A 203 -11.31 14.43 -16.40
CA GLU A 203 -11.24 15.80 -15.86
C GLU A 203 -12.58 16.55 -16.03
N ASN A 204 -13.35 16.22 -17.07
CA ASN A 204 -14.67 16.81 -17.33
C ASN A 204 -15.79 16.27 -16.44
N ILE A 205 -15.57 15.18 -15.69
CA ILE A 205 -16.60 14.60 -14.79
C ILE A 205 -16.85 15.52 -13.58
N GLY A 206 -15.88 16.36 -13.20
CA GLY A 206 -16.01 17.22 -12.02
C GLY A 206 -16.00 16.45 -10.70
N SER A 207 -15.48 15.22 -10.70
CA SER A 207 -15.34 14.45 -9.46
C SER A 207 -14.16 15.00 -8.62
N PRO A 208 -14.30 15.11 -7.29
CA PRO A 208 -13.27 15.70 -6.45
C PRO A 208 -11.98 14.87 -6.47
N VAL A 209 -10.85 15.57 -6.39
CA VAL A 209 -9.55 14.94 -6.14
C VAL A 209 -9.40 14.70 -4.64
N VAL A 210 -9.23 13.45 -4.26
CA VAL A 210 -9.11 13.00 -2.86
C VAL A 210 -7.92 12.06 -2.70
N PHE A 211 -7.52 11.80 -1.46
CA PHE A 211 -6.49 10.80 -1.19
C PHE A 211 -7.10 9.39 -1.34
N CYS A 212 -6.67 8.64 -2.34
CA CYS A 212 -7.17 7.31 -2.64
C CYS A 212 -6.10 6.24 -2.37
N HIS A 213 -6.55 5.01 -2.10
CA HIS A 213 -5.66 3.85 -1.97
C HIS A 213 -5.14 3.34 -3.33
N ASN A 214 -5.98 3.40 -4.37
CA ASN A 214 -5.74 2.97 -5.76
C ASN A 214 -5.46 1.47 -5.99
N ASP A 215 -5.24 0.70 -4.93
CA ASP A 215 -5.00 -0.76 -5.03
C ASP A 215 -5.78 -1.56 -3.99
N LEU A 216 -7.11 -1.42 -3.95
CA LEU A 216 -7.97 -2.20 -3.03
C LEU A 216 -8.32 -3.58 -3.60
N LEU A 217 -7.29 -4.38 -3.85
CA LEU A 217 -7.44 -5.82 -4.03
C LEU A 217 -8.02 -6.43 -2.74
N LEU A 218 -8.72 -7.56 -2.86
CA LEU A 218 -9.36 -8.22 -1.71
C LEU A 218 -8.33 -8.61 -0.62
N THR A 219 -7.11 -8.92 -1.03
CA THR A 219 -5.96 -9.21 -0.16
C THR A 219 -5.45 -7.99 0.62
N ASN A 220 -5.77 -6.78 0.16
CA ASN A 220 -5.35 -5.52 0.78
C ASN A 220 -6.41 -4.98 1.77
N ILE A 221 -7.44 -5.77 2.06
CA ILE A 221 -8.52 -5.43 2.97
C ILE A 221 -8.57 -6.47 4.08
N LEU A 222 -8.23 -6.06 5.31
CA LEU A 222 -8.26 -6.90 6.50
C LEU A 222 -9.55 -6.64 7.28
N VAL A 223 -10.36 -7.68 7.44
CA VAL A 223 -11.52 -7.67 8.35
C VAL A 223 -11.05 -8.09 9.74
N GLN A 224 -11.42 -7.28 10.72
CA GLN A 224 -11.15 -7.58 12.12
C GLN A 224 -12.47 -7.95 12.78
N SER A 225 -12.48 -9.08 13.48
CA SER A 225 -13.66 -9.62 14.13
C SER A 225 -13.44 -9.66 15.64
N ASP A 226 -14.52 -9.46 16.39
CA ASP A 226 -14.49 -9.61 17.84
C ASP A 226 -14.89 -11.04 18.22
N ASN A 227 -13.91 -11.79 18.73
CA ASN A 227 -14.10 -13.18 19.15
C ASN A 227 -14.92 -13.29 20.44
N SER A 228 -15.13 -12.20 21.19
CA SER A 228 -16.00 -12.20 22.38
C SER A 228 -17.49 -12.16 22.01
N VAL A 229 -17.83 -11.70 20.79
CA VAL A 229 -19.20 -11.58 20.29
C VAL A 229 -19.37 -12.39 18.99
N GLY A 230 -19.11 -13.69 19.09
CA GLY A 230 -19.44 -14.66 18.03
C GLY A 230 -18.74 -14.44 16.69
N SER A 231 -17.53 -13.86 16.69
CA SER A 231 -16.72 -13.58 15.50
C SER A 231 -17.36 -12.63 14.49
N SER A 232 -18.22 -11.72 14.97
CA SER A 232 -18.83 -10.71 14.10
C SER A 232 -17.79 -9.68 13.61
N PRO A 233 -17.80 -9.28 12.32
CA PRO A 233 -16.94 -8.22 11.82
C PRO A 233 -17.18 -6.89 12.53
N VAL A 234 -16.12 -6.30 13.10
CA VAL A 234 -16.21 -5.03 13.85
C VAL A 234 -15.54 -3.87 13.12
N SER A 235 -14.45 -4.12 12.41
CA SER A 235 -13.71 -3.10 11.68
C SER A 235 -13.01 -3.65 10.44
N VAL A 236 -12.60 -2.74 9.58
CA VAL A 236 -11.80 -3.03 8.39
C VAL A 236 -10.59 -2.10 8.38
N ALA A 237 -9.42 -2.67 8.16
CA ALA A 237 -8.19 -1.95 7.87
C ALA A 237 -7.79 -2.17 6.40
N PHE A 238 -7.32 -1.12 5.74
CA PHE A 238 -6.64 -1.26 4.46
C PHE A 238 -5.14 -1.39 4.71
N ILE A 239 -4.45 -2.11 3.84
CA ILE A 239 -2.99 -2.30 3.89
C ILE A 239 -2.42 -2.13 2.49
N ASP A 240 -1.10 -2.00 2.41
CA ASP A 240 -0.35 -1.90 1.15
C ASP A 240 -0.64 -0.62 0.33
N TYR A 241 -0.10 0.49 0.82
CA TYR A 241 -0.37 1.84 0.30
C TYR A 241 0.58 2.29 -0.83
N GLU A 242 1.18 1.33 -1.55
CA GLU A 242 2.21 1.58 -2.56
C GLU A 242 1.73 2.50 -3.69
N TYR A 243 0.45 2.38 -4.07
CA TYR A 243 -0.19 3.18 -5.11
C TYR A 243 -1.04 4.34 -4.55
N ALA A 244 -1.01 4.58 -3.24
CA ALA A 244 -1.83 5.63 -2.65
C ALA A 244 -1.36 7.02 -3.14
N MET A 245 -2.30 7.88 -3.50
CA MET A 245 -2.00 9.25 -3.98
C MET A 245 -3.27 10.08 -4.05
N PHE A 246 -3.12 11.39 -4.24
CA PHE A 246 -4.25 12.24 -4.58
C PHE A 246 -4.71 11.98 -6.02
N THR A 247 -5.95 11.51 -6.19
CA THR A 247 -6.54 11.27 -7.52
C THR A 247 -8.06 11.48 -7.50
N ILE A 248 -8.66 11.43 -8.67
CA ILE A 248 -10.09 11.61 -8.90
C ILE A 248 -10.85 10.49 -8.18
N ARG A 249 -11.85 10.84 -7.37
CA ARG A 249 -12.71 9.86 -6.69
C ARG A 249 -13.66 9.21 -7.70
N HIS A 250 -13.48 7.94 -8.02
CA HIS A 250 -14.39 7.25 -8.96
C HIS A 250 -15.55 6.51 -8.29
N THR A 251 -15.61 6.48 -6.96
CA THR A 251 -16.73 5.90 -6.21
C THR A 251 -17.76 6.98 -5.85
N THR A 252 -18.97 6.82 -6.38
CA THR A 252 -20.20 7.55 -6.00
C THR A 252 -20.79 6.98 -4.73
#